data_AF-A0A4Q3BZH6-F1
#
_entry.id   AF-A0A4Q3BZH6-F1
#
_cell.length_a   1.000
_cell.length_b   1.000
_cell.length_c   1.000
_cell.angle_alpha   90.00
_cell.angle_beta   90.00
_cell.angle_gamma   90.00
#
_symmetry.space_group_name_H-M   'P 1'
#
loop_
_entity.id
_entity.type
_entity.pdbx_description
1 polymer ?
#
loop_
_entity_poly.entity_id
_entity_poly.type
_entity_poly.pdbx_seq_one_letter_code
_entity_poly.pdbx_strand_id
1 'polypeptide(L)'
;LLCNPPYIETQADLPPDVAHYEPSSALFAGPDGLDDYRRLIPEIGRLLAPGGLAAIEIGADQGEKVLALLAAEAMAGAVRRDLAGRDRAIIVTG
;
A
#
# COMPACT_ATOMS: atom_id res chain seq x y z
N LEU A 1 -0.93 4.08 12.94
CA LEU A 1 -0.42 2.88 12.26
C LEU A 1 0.44 3.32 11.08
N LEU A 2 1.60 2.70 10.89
CA LEU A 2 2.48 2.95 9.73
C LEU A 2 2.78 1.61 9.09
N CYS A 3 2.68 1.52 7.77
CA CYS A 3 2.98 0.30 7.03
C CYS A 3 3.58 0.63 5.66
N ASN A 4 4.65 -0.07 5.30
CA ASN A 4 5.19 -0.13 3.95
C ASN A 4 5.16 -1.60 3.53
N PRO A 5 4.03 -2.10 3.01
CA PRO A 5 3.91 -3.49 2.58
C PRO A 5 4.59 -3.69 1.22
N PRO A 6 4.87 -4.94 0.83
CA PRO A 6 5.18 -5.26 -0.55
C PRO A 6 4.08 -4.75 -1.48
N TYR A 7 4.47 -4.31 -2.68
CA TYR A 7 3.52 -3.74 -3.65
C TYR A 7 3.88 -4.03 -5.11
N ILE A 8 4.91 -4.84 -5.34
CA ILE A 8 5.41 -5.14 -6.68
C ILE A 8 4.64 -6.32 -7.26
N GLU A 9 4.26 -6.22 -8.53
CA GLU A 9 3.65 -7.33 -9.28
C GLU A 9 4.62 -8.50 -9.42
N THR A 10 4.13 -9.74 -9.30
CA THR A 10 4.97 -10.95 -9.34
C THR A 10 5.79 -11.09 -10.64
N GLN A 11 5.34 -10.48 -11.74
CA GLN A 11 6.02 -10.52 -13.04
C GLN A 11 6.77 -9.21 -13.39
N ALA A 12 6.89 -8.27 -12.45
CA ALA A 12 7.61 -7.03 -12.69
C ALA A 12 9.10 -7.31 -12.98
N ASP A 13 9.65 -6.61 -13.98
CA ASP A 13 11.07 -6.63 -14.26
C ASP A 13 11.79 -5.72 -13.24
N LEU A 14 12.62 -6.31 -12.40
CA LEU A 14 13.31 -5.59 -11.33
C LEU A 14 14.77 -5.33 -11.70
N PRO A 15 15.31 -4.15 -11.33
CA PRO A 15 16.74 -3.92 -11.41
C PRO A 15 17.49 -5.05 -10.68
N PRO A 16 18.63 -5.53 -11.21
CA PRO A 16 19.41 -6.62 -10.60
C PRO A 16 19.72 -6.38 -9.11
N ASP A 17 19.98 -5.13 -8.75
CA ASP A 17 20.30 -4.70 -7.38
C ASP A 17 19.09 -4.78 -6.42
N VAL A 18 17.86 -4.77 -6.91
CA VAL A 18 16.67 -4.95 -6.05
C VAL A 18 16.41 -6.44 -5.84
N ALA A 19 16.47 -7.22 -6.92
CA ALA A 19 16.24 -8.67 -6.87
C ALA A 19 17.29 -9.44 -6.05
N HIS A 20 18.52 -8.92 -5.95
CA HIS A 20 19.63 -9.59 -5.26
C HIS A 20 19.77 -9.25 -3.78
N TYR A 21 19.29 -8.07 -3.35
CA TYR A 21 19.56 -7.56 -2.00
C TYR A 21 18.33 -7.59 -1.07
N GLU A 22 17.11 -7.65 -1.62
CA GLU A 22 15.89 -7.73 -0.82
C GLU A 22 15.22 -9.12 -0.91
N PRO A 23 14.69 -9.66 0.20
CA PRO A 23 13.97 -10.92 0.17
C PRO A 23 12.70 -10.78 -0.68
N SER A 24 12.39 -11.78 -1.51
CA SER A 24 11.24 -11.74 -2.43
C SER A 24 9.90 -11.45 -1.74
N SER A 25 9.72 -11.93 -0.49
CA SER A 25 8.53 -11.68 0.31
C SER A 25 8.38 -10.22 0.80
N ALA A 26 9.42 -9.41 0.72
CA ALA A 26 9.35 -7.97 0.98
C ALA A 26 9.02 -7.15 -0.27
N LEU A 27 9.10 -7.77 -1.46
CA LEU A 27 8.94 -7.10 -2.74
C LEU A 27 7.57 -7.36 -3.35
N PHE A 28 7.18 -8.63 -3.49
CA PHE A 28 6.05 -9.02 -4.32
C PHE A 28 4.74 -9.14 -3.55
N ALA A 29 3.67 -8.57 -4.12
CA ALA A 29 2.31 -8.59 -3.58
C ALA A 29 1.30 -9.14 -4.60
N GLY A 30 1.63 -10.28 -5.23
CA GLY A 30 0.75 -10.97 -6.16
C GLY A 30 0.73 -10.38 -7.58
N PRO A 31 -0.15 -10.87 -8.46
CA PRO A 31 -0.14 -10.53 -9.88
C PRO A 31 -0.37 -9.05 -10.19
N ASP A 32 -1.11 -8.34 -9.35
CA ASP A 32 -1.42 -6.91 -9.52
C ASP A 32 -0.79 -6.02 -8.43
N GLY A 33 0.06 -6.60 -7.58
CA GLY A 33 0.77 -5.89 -6.52
C GLY A 33 -0.13 -5.44 -5.37
N LEU A 34 -1.34 -5.99 -5.22
CA LEU A 34 -2.32 -5.54 -4.22
C LEU A 34 -2.64 -6.56 -3.10
N ASP A 35 -2.05 -7.75 -3.10
CA ASP A 35 -2.45 -8.82 -2.18
C ASP A 35 -2.26 -8.45 -0.71
N ASP A 36 -1.18 -7.76 -0.37
CA ASP A 36 -0.95 -7.30 1.00
C ASP A 36 -1.93 -6.19 1.41
N TYR A 37 -2.32 -5.28 0.50
CA TYR A 37 -3.36 -4.29 0.80
C TYR A 37 -4.70 -4.95 1.08
N ARG A 38 -5.10 -5.96 0.29
CA ARG A 38 -6.35 -6.71 0.51
C ARG A 38 -6.41 -7.35 1.90
N ARG A 39 -5.26 -7.75 2.44
CA ARG A 39 -5.14 -8.36 3.78
C ARG A 39 -5.08 -7.30 4.88
N LEU A 40 -4.37 -6.20 4.65
CA LEU A 40 -4.11 -5.19 5.66
C LEU A 40 -5.28 -4.24 5.90
N ILE A 41 -6.02 -3.87 4.85
CA ILE A 41 -7.08 -2.85 4.95
C ILE A 41 -8.14 -3.22 6.00
N PRO A 42 -8.72 -4.44 6.01
CA PRO A 42 -9.69 -4.82 7.06
C PRO A 42 -9.10 -4.74 8.48
N GLU A 43 -7.84 -5.15 8.64
CA GLU A 43 -7.14 -5.08 9.93
C GLU A 43 -6.88 -3.64 10.37
N ILE A 44 -6.56 -2.75 9.43
CA ILE A 44 -6.40 -1.32 9.72
C ILE A 44 -7.71 -0.74 10.26
N GLY A 45 -8.84 -1.05 9.63
CA GLY A 45 -10.16 -0.61 10.12
C GLY A 45 -10.44 -1.09 11.55
N ARG A 46 -10.05 -2.32 11.88
CA ARG A 46 -10.22 -2.90 13.23
C ARG A 46 -9.28 -2.31 14.28
N LEU A 47 -8.05 -1.96 13.89
CA LEU A 47 -6.98 -1.52 14.80
C LEU A 47 -6.93 0.00 14.99
N LEU A 48 -7.52 0.77 14.09
CA LEU A 48 -7.48 2.22 14.16
C LEU A 48 -8.41 2.74 15.26
N ALA A 49 -7.83 3.34 16.29
CA ALA A 49 -8.58 4.00 17.35
C ALA A 49 -9.29 5.27 16.82
N PRO A 50 -10.39 5.73 17.46
CA PRO A 50 -11.02 7.00 17.12
C PRO A 50 -10.03 8.17 17.14
N GLY A 51 -10.02 8.99 16.08
CA GLY A 51 -9.04 10.07 15.90
C GLY A 51 -7.62 9.60 15.57
N GLY A 52 -7.42 8.30 15.38
CA GLY A 52 -6.17 7.70 14.97
C GLY A 52 -5.88 7.90 13.49
N LEU A 53 -4.61 7.74 13.11
CA LEU A 53 -4.15 7.85 11.73
C LEU A 53 -3.42 6.57 11.29
N ALA A 54 -3.73 6.10 10.08
CA ALA A 54 -2.94 5.13 9.36
C ALA A 54 -2.29 5.79 8.13
N ALA A 55 -0.98 5.58 7.95
CA ALA A 55 -0.27 5.91 6.72
C ALA A 55 0.27 4.63 6.09
N ILE A 56 -0.13 4.37 4.86
CA ILE A 56 0.15 3.14 4.12
C ILE A 56 0.95 3.53 2.88
N GLU A 57 2.17 3.04 2.73
CA GLU A 57 2.96 3.27 1.51
C GLU A 57 2.37 2.49 0.32
N ILE A 58 2.40 3.12 -0.86
CA ILE A 58 1.88 2.58 -2.12
C ILE A 58 2.86 2.77 -3.27
N GLY A 59 2.74 1.91 -4.29
CA GLY A 59 3.30 2.13 -5.60
C GLY A 59 2.74 3.39 -6.27
N ALA A 60 3.53 4.01 -7.15
CA ALA A 60 3.26 5.33 -7.73
C ALA A 60 2.00 5.40 -8.62
N ASP A 61 1.48 4.25 -9.04
CA ASP A 61 0.32 4.07 -9.92
C ASP A 61 -0.83 3.30 -9.24
N GLN A 62 -0.71 3.02 -7.94
CA GLN A 62 -1.66 2.19 -7.20
C GLN A 62 -2.68 3.01 -6.38
N GLY A 63 -2.56 4.34 -6.35
CA GLY A 63 -3.39 5.22 -5.52
C GLY A 63 -4.89 4.95 -5.67
N GLU A 64 -5.41 4.99 -6.90
CA GLU A 64 -6.83 4.74 -7.16
C GLU A 64 -7.27 3.32 -6.80
N LYS A 65 -6.42 2.32 -7.08
CA LYS A 65 -6.72 0.90 -6.80
C LYS A 65 -6.84 0.66 -5.30
N VAL A 66 -5.91 1.21 -4.49
CA VAL A 66 -5.93 1.03 -3.03
C VAL A 66 -7.05 1.86 -2.39
N LEU A 67 -7.38 3.04 -2.92
CA LEU A 67 -8.59 3.78 -2.50
C LEU A 67 -9.88 2.98 -2.75
N ALA A 68 -9.97 2.26 -3.87
CA ALA A 68 -11.12 1.40 -4.14
C ALA A 68 -11.24 0.24 -3.14
N LEU A 69 -10.11 -0.34 -2.70
CA LEU A 69 -10.10 -1.36 -1.65
C LEU A 69 -10.56 -0.80 -0.30
N LEU A 70 -10.15 0.42 0.06
CA LEU A 70 -10.65 1.10 1.27
C LEU A 70 -12.16 1.32 1.20
N ALA A 71 -12.67 1.78 0.05
CA ALA A 71 -14.10 2.03 -0.14
C ALA A 71 -14.94 0.75 -0.04
N ALA A 72 -14.41 -0.39 -0.49
CA ALA A 72 -15.06 -1.70 -0.34
C ALA A 72 -15.26 -2.10 1.14
N GLU A 73 -14.37 -1.62 2.03
CA GLU A 73 -14.46 -1.81 3.49
C GLU A 73 -15.12 -0.62 4.20
N ALA A 74 -15.89 0.21 3.47
CA ALA A 74 -16.56 1.42 3.97
C ALA A 74 -15.61 2.43 4.64
N MET A 75 -14.33 2.44 4.26
CA MET A 75 -13.34 3.41 4.71
C MET A 75 -13.04 4.44 3.63
N ALA A 76 -12.60 5.62 4.07
CA ALA A 76 -12.12 6.68 3.19
C ALA A 76 -10.63 6.94 3.46
N GLY A 77 -9.90 7.26 2.40
CA GLY A 77 -8.50 7.65 2.48
C GLY A 77 -8.18 8.75 1.49
N ALA A 78 -7.01 9.35 1.65
CA ALA A 78 -6.51 10.35 0.73
C ALA A 78 -5.06 10.06 0.35
N VAL A 79 -4.78 10.11 -0.95
CA VAL A 79 -3.43 9.97 -1.49
C VAL A 79 -2.57 11.16 -1.05
N ARG A 80 -1.31 10.87 -0.78
CA ARG A 80 -0.22 11.83 -0.55
C ARG A 80 0.90 11.49 -1.53
N ARG A 81 1.48 12.55 -2.08
CA ARG A 81 2.56 12.48 -3.04
C ARG A 81 3.90 12.69 -2.36
N ASP A 82 4.94 12.08 -2.91
CA ASP A 82 6.31 12.36 -2.56
C ASP A 82 6.77 13.72 -3.13
N LEU A 83 8.02 14.10 -2.83
CA LEU A 83 8.63 15.35 -3.31
C LEU A 83 8.81 15.39 -4.83
N ALA A 84 8.76 14.23 -5.51
CA ALA A 84 8.80 14.14 -6.96
C ALA A 84 7.40 14.19 -7.59
N GLY A 85 6.35 14.38 -6.79
CA GLY A 85 4.97 14.50 -7.24
C GLY A 85 4.31 13.17 -7.62
N ARG A 86 4.90 12.04 -7.24
CA ARG A 86 4.32 10.70 -7.46
C ARG A 86 3.51 10.28 -6.26
N ASP A 87 2.44 9.52 -6.49
CA ASP A 87 1.68 8.92 -5.39
C ASP A 87 2.63 8.05 -4.55
N ARG A 88 2.49 8.12 -3.23
CA ARG A 88 3.43 7.44 -2.32
C ARG A 88 2.77 6.87 -1.09
N ALA A 89 1.75 7.55 -0.55
CA ALA A 89 1.08 7.06 0.63
C ALA A 89 -0.42 7.32 0.57
N ILE A 90 -1.20 6.50 1.26
CA ILE A 90 -2.59 6.79 1.59
C ILE A 90 -2.70 7.06 3.08
N ILE A 91 -3.41 8.14 3.42
CA ILE A 91 -3.74 8.51 4.79
C ILE A 91 -5.20 8.16 5.05
N VAL A 92 -5.44 7.38 6.10
CA VAL A 92 -6.77 7.02 6.62
C VAL A 92 -6.88 7.56 8.04
N THR A 93 -8.03 8.13 8.38
CA THR A 93 -8.33 8.66 9.72
C THR A 93 -9.58 7.98 10.28
N GLY A 94 -9.52 7.57 11.54
CA GLY A 94 -10.64 6.93 12.26
C GLY A 94 -11.44 7.89 13.13
#